data_AF-A0A955XWH3-F1
#
_entry.id   AF-A0A955XWH3-F1
#
_cell.length_a   1.000
_cell.length_b   1.000
_cell.length_c   1.000
_cell.angle_alpha   90.00
_cell.angle_beta   90.00
_cell.angle_gamma   90.00
#
_symmetry.space_group_name_H-M   'P 1'
#
loop_
_entity.id
_entity.type
_entity.pdbx_description
1 polymer ?
#
loop_
_entity_poly.entity_id
_entity_poly.type
_entity_poly.pdbx_seq_one_letter_code
_entity_poly.pdbx_strand_id
1 'polypeptide(L)'
;MNTRLDATRYPDCLIRLRTATPDDLELLRCWDAAPHVVAAKGVEDWGWETELVRRPEWREQLIAEVDGTPIGFIQIIDPFLEEDH
;
A
#
# COMPACT_ATOMS: atom_id res chain seq x y z
N MET A 1 -29.97 25.85 -12.95
CA MET A 1 -29.95 25.03 -11.72
C MET A 1 -28.55 24.49 -11.57
N ASN A 2 -27.71 25.15 -10.78
CA ASN A 2 -26.32 24.76 -10.59
C ASN A 2 -26.23 24.04 -9.24
N THR A 3 -26.20 22.72 -9.27
CA THR A 3 -26.07 21.88 -8.06
C THR A 3 -24.67 22.10 -7.49
N ARG A 4 -24.60 22.94 -6.47
CA ARG A 4 -23.38 23.15 -5.66
C ARG A 4 -23.08 21.79 -5.00
N LEU A 5 -21.96 21.18 -5.35
CA LEU A 5 -21.46 19.99 -4.65
C LEU A 5 -21.16 20.44 -3.22
N ASP A 6 -21.94 19.93 -2.27
CA ASP A 6 -21.78 20.18 -0.86
C ASP A 6 -20.57 19.36 -0.37
N ALA A 7 -19.40 20.02 -0.29
CA ALA A 7 -18.14 19.43 0.16
C ALA A 7 -18.15 19.04 1.66
N THR A 8 -19.27 19.19 2.35
CA THR A 8 -19.43 18.98 3.79
C THR A 8 -19.75 17.52 4.17
N ARG A 9 -19.84 16.60 3.21
CA ARG A 9 -20.25 15.21 3.48
C ARG A 9 -19.13 14.29 4.00
N TYR A 10 -17.87 14.73 3.93
CA TYR A 10 -16.71 14.08 4.56
C TYR A 10 -15.70 15.16 4.94
N PRO A 11 -15.66 15.64 6.20
CA PRO A 11 -14.59 16.54 6.60
C PRO A 11 -13.28 15.73 6.54
N ASP A 12 -12.42 16.07 5.59
CA ASP A 12 -10.98 15.84 5.63
C ASP A 12 -10.49 14.41 5.97
N CYS A 13 -11.20 13.35 5.54
CA CYS A 13 -10.66 11.98 5.57
C CYS A 13 -9.56 11.86 4.49
N LEU A 14 -8.42 12.49 4.77
CA LEU A 14 -7.28 12.60 3.89
C LEU A 14 -6.48 11.32 3.96
N ILE A 15 -6.37 10.64 2.83
CA ILE A 15 -5.46 9.51 2.70
C ILE A 15 -4.04 10.07 2.56
N ARG A 16 -3.17 9.67 3.48
CA ARG A 16 -1.72 9.90 3.38
C ARG A 16 -1.05 8.65 2.86
N LEU A 17 -0.16 8.80 1.88
CA LEU A 17 0.76 7.73 1.49
C LEU A 17 2.10 7.98 2.15
N ARG A 18 2.59 7.01 2.92
CA ARG A 18 3.95 7.03 3.47
C ARG A 18 4.73 5.83 2.97
N THR A 19 6.06 5.95 2.93
CA THR A 19 6.93 4.81 2.62
C THR A 19 6.71 3.68 3.61
N ALA A 20 6.61 2.45 3.11
CA ALA A 20 6.61 1.25 3.93
C ALA A 20 8.00 1.02 4.53
N THR A 21 8.05 0.61 5.78
CA THR A 21 9.27 0.43 6.56
C THR A 21 9.32 -0.97 7.18
N PRO A 22 10.48 -1.43 7.67
CA PRO A 22 10.57 -2.69 8.39
C PRO A 22 9.64 -2.77 9.62
N ASP A 23 9.27 -1.65 10.24
CA ASP A 23 8.28 -1.61 11.34
C ASP A 23 6.87 -2.04 10.89
N ASP A 24 6.57 -2.02 9.60
CA ASP A 24 5.28 -2.47 9.06
C ASP A 24 5.22 -3.99 8.85
N LEU A 25 6.31 -4.73 9.12
CA LEU A 25 6.44 -6.15 8.79
C LEU A 25 5.32 -7.02 9.39
N GLU A 26 5.04 -6.86 10.69
CA GLU A 26 4.01 -7.66 11.36
C GLU A 26 2.61 -7.39 10.79
N LEU A 27 2.33 -6.11 10.50
CA LEU A 27 1.07 -5.69 9.90
C LEU A 27 0.90 -6.27 8.49
N LEU A 28 1.93 -6.15 7.65
CA LEU A 28 1.90 -6.62 6.27
C LEU A 28 1.76 -8.15 6.21
N ARG A 29 2.44 -8.90 7.08
CA ARG A 29 2.24 -10.35 7.21
C ARG A 29 0.81 -10.71 7.61
N CYS A 30 0.21 -9.93 8.52
CA CYS A 30 -1.17 -10.14 8.93
C CYS A 30 -2.14 -9.95 7.75
N TRP A 31 -1.96 -8.88 6.97
CA TRP A 31 -2.77 -8.62 5.77
C TRP A 31 -2.53 -9.65 4.68
N ASP A 32 -1.29 -10.04 4.43
CA ASP A 32 -0.90 -11.01 3.41
C ASP A 32 -1.57 -12.39 3.62
N ALA A 33 -1.70 -12.80 4.87
CA ALA A 33 -2.38 -14.04 5.26
C ALA A 33 -3.92 -13.93 5.31
N ALA A 34 -4.50 -12.75 5.10
CA ALA A 34 -5.94 -12.57 5.18
C ALA A 34 -6.64 -13.35 4.04
N PRO A 35 -7.77 -14.06 4.31
CA PRO A 35 -8.37 -14.95 3.32
C PRO A 35 -8.73 -14.28 1.98
N HIS A 36 -9.16 -13.02 2.03
CA HIS A 36 -9.51 -12.26 0.82
C HIS A 36 -8.28 -11.78 0.05
N VAL A 37 -7.15 -11.55 0.72
CA VAL A 37 -5.87 -11.22 0.07
C VAL A 37 -5.31 -12.48 -0.58
N VAL A 38 -5.28 -13.61 0.14
CA VAL A 38 -4.87 -14.91 -0.41
C VAL A 38 -5.73 -15.31 -1.60
N ALA A 39 -7.05 -15.11 -1.54
CA ALA A 39 -7.94 -15.42 -2.66
C ALA A 39 -7.65 -14.57 -3.92
N ALA A 40 -7.12 -13.35 -3.75
CA ALA A 40 -6.82 -12.44 -4.85
C ALA A 40 -5.41 -12.61 -5.42
N LYS A 41 -4.39 -12.73 -4.55
CA LYS A 41 -2.97 -12.80 -4.95
C LYS A 41 -2.39 -14.22 -5.00
N GLY A 42 -3.07 -15.21 -4.40
CA GLY A 42 -2.54 -16.55 -4.18
C GLY A 42 -1.84 -16.72 -2.83
N VAL A 43 -1.17 -17.86 -2.65
CA VAL A 43 -0.50 -18.25 -1.39
C VAL A 43 1.01 -18.02 -1.40
N GLU A 44 1.55 -17.47 -2.48
CA GLU A 44 2.99 -17.23 -2.61
C GLU A 44 3.46 -16.21 -1.58
N ASP A 45 4.61 -16.49 -0.96
CA ASP A 45 5.23 -15.60 0.00
C ASP A 45 5.87 -14.42 -0.73
N TRP A 46 5.56 -13.21 -0.28
CA TRP A 46 6.13 -11.99 -0.83
C TRP A 46 7.60 -11.80 -0.45
N GLY A 47 8.04 -12.35 0.69
CA GLY A 47 9.40 -12.14 1.21
C GLY A 47 9.59 -10.76 1.86
N TRP A 48 8.59 -10.33 2.65
CA TRP A 48 8.51 -8.98 3.23
C TRP A 48 9.79 -8.51 3.92
N GLU A 49 10.48 -9.35 4.69
CA GLU A 49 11.73 -8.96 5.38
C GLU A 49 12.82 -8.46 4.43
N THR A 50 12.96 -9.08 3.27
CA THR A 50 13.96 -8.71 2.26
C THR A 50 13.46 -7.51 1.46
N GLU A 51 12.20 -7.55 1.03
CA GLU A 51 11.67 -6.54 0.12
C GLU A 51 11.52 -5.17 0.78
N LEU A 52 11.16 -5.12 2.07
CA LEU A 52 10.99 -3.87 2.81
C LEU A 52 12.30 -3.12 3.09
N VAL A 53 13.46 -3.76 3.00
CA VAL A 53 14.76 -3.10 3.10
C VAL A 53 15.34 -2.72 1.75
N ARG A 54 14.82 -3.30 0.66
CA ARG A 54 15.26 -3.00 -0.71
C ARG A 54 14.66 -1.69 -1.20
N ARG A 55 15.46 -0.88 -1.88
CA ARG A 55 15.08 0.45 -2.42
C ARG A 55 15.63 0.61 -3.84
N PRO A 56 15.17 -0.20 -4.81
CA PRO A 56 15.58 0.00 -6.20
C PRO A 56 14.95 1.30 -6.74
N GLU A 57 15.58 1.94 -7.71
CA GLU A 57 15.09 3.20 -8.29
C GLU A 57 13.73 3.02 -9.00
N TRP A 58 13.43 1.80 -9.44
CA TRP A 58 12.23 1.47 -10.20
C TRP A 58 11.00 1.13 -9.34
N ARG A 59 11.11 1.12 -7.99
CA ARG A 59 10.00 0.68 -7.12
C ARG A 59 9.79 1.54 -5.90
N GLU A 60 8.53 1.89 -5.69
CA GLU A 60 8.03 2.45 -4.44
C GLU A 60 7.08 1.47 -3.75
N GLN A 61 7.23 1.34 -2.43
CA GLN A 61 6.33 0.58 -1.56
C GLN A 61 5.77 1.52 -0.50
N LEU A 62 4.45 1.62 -0.43
CA LEU A 62 3.73 2.63 0.34
C LEU A 62 2.67 2.01 1.24
N ILE A 63 2.46 2.61 2.41
CA ILE A 63 1.32 2.37 3.28
C ILE A 63 0.36 3.55 3.11
N ALA A 64 -0.89 3.24 2.78
CA ALA A 64 -1.99 4.19 2.79
C ALA A 64 -2.54 4.29 4.21
N GLU A 65 -2.66 5.51 4.73
CA GLU A 65 -3.15 5.81 6.06
C GLU A 65 -4.33 6.77 6.01
N VAL A 66 -5.33 6.53 6.85
CA VAL A 66 -6.41 7.47 7.17
C VAL A 66 -6.28 7.83 8.64
N ASP A 67 -6.10 9.12 8.94
CA ASP A 67 -5.91 9.62 10.31
C ASP A 67 -4.80 8.86 11.09
N GLY A 68 -3.72 8.52 10.39
CA GLY A 68 -2.58 7.75 10.94
C GLY A 68 -2.86 6.26 11.15
N THR A 69 -4.05 5.78 10.80
CA THR A 69 -4.38 4.35 10.80
C THR A 69 -4.03 3.75 9.44
N PRO A 70 -3.15 2.75 9.37
CA PRO A 70 -2.82 2.09 8.11
C PRO A 70 -4.02 1.27 7.61
N ILE A 71 -4.38 1.46 6.35
CA ILE A 71 -5.56 0.83 5.72
C ILE A 71 -5.25 0.08 4.43
N GLY A 72 -4.04 0.22 3.89
CA GLY A 72 -3.66 -0.50 2.68
C GLY A 72 -2.18 -0.41 2.36
N PHE A 73 -1.74 -1.33 1.50
CA PHE A 73 -0.42 -1.36 0.91
C PHE A 73 -0.53 -1.08 -0.59
N ILE A 74 0.38 -0.27 -1.13
CA ILE A 74 0.43 0.08 -2.54
C ILE A 74 1.87 -0.07 -3.02
N GLN A 75 2.04 -0.69 -4.19
CA GLN A 75 3.30 -0.71 -4.91
C GLN A 75 3.15 0.02 -6.23
N ILE A 76 4.13 0.87 -6.54
CA ILE A 76 4.25 1.56 -7.82
C ILE A 76 5.59 1.15 -8.41
N ILE A 77 5.56 0.71 -9.67
CA ILE A 77 6.74 0.23 -10.39
C ILE A 77 6.88 1.01 -11.69
N ASP A 78 8.11 1.38 -12.04
CA ASP A 78 8.50 1.73 -13.40
C ASP A 78 8.92 0.45 -14.14
N PRO A 79 8.06 -0.11 -15.00
CA PRO A 79 8.34 -1.38 -15.66
C PRO A 79 9.48 -1.27 -16.69
N PHE A 80 9.85 -0.07 -17.15
CA PHE A 80 10.95 0.08 -18.10
C PHE A 80 12.32 -0.15 -17.44
N LEU A 81 12.42 0.09 -16.14
CA LEU A 81 13.66 0.01 -15.37
C LEU A 81 13.75 -1.25 -14.49
N GLU A 82 12.72 -2.08 -14.49
CA GLU A 82 12.66 -3.32 -13.71
C GLU A 82 13.67 -4.35 -14.24
N GLU A 83 14.44 -4.96 -13.32
CA GLU A 83 15.61 -5.79 -13.67
C GLU A 83 15.23 -7.20 -14.16
N ASP A 84 14.06 -7.71 -13.76
CA ASP A 84 13.56 -9.04 -14.08
C ASP A 84 12.06 -8.91 -14.41
N HIS A 85 11.67 -9.35 -15.61
CA HIS A 85 10.29 -9.29 -16.15
C HIS A 85 9.61 -10.66 -16.11
#